data_AF-A0A7S0C2A1-F1
#
_entry.id   AF-A0A7S0C2A1-F1
#
_cell.length_a   1.000
_cell.length_b   1.000
_cell.length_c   1.000
_cell.angle_alpha   90.00
_cell.angle_beta   90.00
_cell.angle_gamma   90.00
#
_symmetry.space_group_name_H-M   'P 1'
#
loop_
_entity.id
_entity.type
_entity.pdbx_description
1 polymer ?
#
loop_
_entity_poly.entity_id
_entity_poly.type
_entity_poly.pdbx_seq_one_letter_code
_entity_poly.pdbx_strand_id
1 'polypeptide(L)'
;SVVEDAVEDTIAQETIAEGRGERDEIGVREEWESTHHIGEKHDSRRPISAKVQRLLTTYRLECEGCDNNEATRIVNEFVRTAQREAELEEERKAIMEKWLARLN
;
A
#
# COMPACT_ATOMS: atom_id res chain seq x y z
N SER A 1 -44.85 7.89 -12.84
CA SER A 1 -43.91 8.97 -13.16
C SER A 1 -42.59 8.31 -13.52
N VAL A 2 -42.34 8.11 -14.82
CA VAL A 2 -41.22 7.31 -15.33
C VAL A 2 -40.03 8.21 -15.74
N VAL A 3 -40.04 9.46 -15.28
CA VAL A 3 -39.10 10.50 -15.73
C VAL A 3 -38.12 10.91 -14.63
N GLU A 4 -38.36 10.53 -13.37
CA GLU A 4 -37.43 10.81 -12.26
C GLU A 4 -36.34 9.73 -12.13
N ASP A 5 -36.66 8.45 -12.37
CA ASP A 5 -35.66 7.35 -12.31
C ASP A 5 -34.57 7.45 -13.39
N ALA A 6 -34.87 8.03 -14.55
CA ALA A 6 -33.90 8.08 -15.66
C ALA A 6 -32.84 9.17 -15.49
N VAL A 7 -33.08 10.17 -14.64
CA VAL A 7 -32.17 11.31 -14.43
C VAL A 7 -31.15 10.99 -13.34
N GLU A 8 -31.55 10.28 -12.27
CA GLU A 8 -30.65 9.86 -11.21
C GLU A 8 -29.60 8.83 -11.70
N ASP A 9 -29.96 7.94 -12.62
CA ASP A 9 -29.05 6.91 -13.14
C ASP A 9 -27.95 7.48 -14.06
N THR A 10 -28.24 8.59 -14.78
CA THR A 10 -27.24 9.27 -15.61
C THR A 10 -26.19 10.05 -14.82
N ILE A 11 -26.56 10.64 -13.67
CA ILE A 11 -25.62 11.39 -12.82
C ILE A 11 -24.65 10.44 -12.09
N ALA A 12 -25.13 9.24 -11.72
CA ALA A 12 -24.29 8.21 -11.12
C ALA A 12 -23.22 7.68 -12.11
N GLN A 13 -23.52 7.60 -13.41
CA GLN A 13 -22.57 7.13 -14.41
C GLN A 13 -21.46 8.16 -14.75
N GLU A 14 -21.77 9.46 -14.78
CA GLU A 14 -20.74 10.48 -15.02
C GLU A 14 -19.74 10.61 -13.85
N THR A 15 -20.21 10.44 -12.61
CA THR A 15 -19.32 10.54 -11.43
C THR A 15 -18.34 9.36 -11.33
N ILE A 16 -18.72 8.18 -11.84
CA ILE A 16 -17.84 6.99 -11.88
C ILE A 16 -16.80 7.11 -13.01
N ALA A 17 -17.11 7.83 -14.09
CA ALA A 17 -16.20 8.02 -15.22
C ALA A 17 -15.04 8.99 -14.90
N GLU A 18 -15.28 10.05 -14.12
CA GLU A 18 -14.23 10.99 -13.70
C GLU A 18 -13.36 10.49 -12.54
N GLY A 19 -13.79 9.45 -11.80
CA GLY A 19 -13.03 8.89 -10.68
C GLY A 19 -12.04 7.77 -11.04
N ARG A 20 -12.00 7.31 -12.30
CA ARG A 20 -11.29 6.08 -12.72
C ARG A 20 -10.17 6.27 -13.75
N GLY A 21 -9.90 7.49 -14.19
CA GLY A 21 -8.95 7.73 -15.29
C GLY A 21 -7.48 7.51 -14.92
N GLU A 22 -7.08 7.63 -13.64
CA GLU A 22 -5.66 7.79 -13.30
C GLU A 22 -5.17 6.91 -12.13
N ARG A 23 -6.01 6.04 -11.56
CA ARG A 23 -5.62 5.21 -10.40
C ARG A 23 -5.37 3.73 -10.72
N ASP A 24 -5.70 3.27 -11.93
CA ASP A 24 -5.68 1.86 -12.29
C ASP A 24 -4.47 1.42 -13.15
N GLU A 25 -3.62 2.35 -13.60
CA GLU A 25 -2.46 1.97 -14.45
C GLU A 25 -1.22 1.52 -13.68
N ILE A 26 -1.12 1.77 -12.37
CA ILE A 26 0.08 1.39 -11.60
C ILE A 26 -0.31 0.89 -10.21
N GLY A 27 -0.52 -0.42 -10.06
CA GLY A 27 -0.10 -1.08 -8.82
C GLY A 27 -1.01 -2.09 -8.13
N VAL A 28 -2.22 -2.43 -8.60
CA VAL A 28 -3.11 -3.34 -7.82
C VAL A 28 -3.82 -4.40 -8.66
N ARG A 29 -3.13 -4.97 -9.65
CA ARG A 29 -3.64 -6.17 -10.36
C ARG A 29 -2.71 -7.39 -10.33
N GLU A 30 -1.45 -7.25 -9.92
CA GLU A 30 -0.54 -8.40 -9.83
C GLU A 30 -0.58 -9.14 -8.48
N GLU A 31 -1.16 -8.56 -7.42
CA GLU A 31 -1.18 -9.22 -6.11
C GLU A 31 -2.33 -10.22 -5.91
N TRP A 32 -3.42 -10.10 -6.68
CA TRP A 32 -4.59 -10.99 -6.55
C TRP A 32 -4.44 -12.33 -7.28
N GLU A 33 -3.51 -12.45 -8.23
CA GLU A 33 -3.22 -13.68 -8.98
C GLU A 33 -2.01 -14.46 -8.44
N SER A 34 -1.45 -14.06 -7.29
CA SER A 34 -0.44 -14.89 -6.60
C SER A 34 -1.12 -16.08 -5.90
N THR A 35 -1.48 -17.08 -6.70
CA THR A 35 -1.84 -18.43 -6.23
C THR A 35 -0.63 -19.21 -5.72
N HIS A 36 0.56 -18.58 -5.66
CA HIS A 36 1.81 -19.30 -5.53
C HIS A 36 2.16 -19.75 -4.10
N HIS A 37 1.40 -19.34 -3.07
CA HIS A 37 1.79 -19.60 -1.66
C HIS A 37 0.68 -20.13 -0.75
N ILE A 38 -0.52 -20.46 -1.26
CA ILE A 38 -1.56 -21.12 -0.46
C ILE A 38 -1.26 -22.62 -0.41
N GLY A 39 -0.37 -23.05 0.47
CA GLY A 39 -0.14 -24.48 0.75
C GLY A 39 1.29 -24.91 1.06
N GLU A 40 2.30 -24.04 0.96
CA GLU A 40 3.64 -24.42 1.42
C GLU A 40 3.66 -24.54 2.94
N LYS A 41 3.95 -25.75 3.44
CA LYS A 41 4.34 -25.96 4.83
C LYS A 41 5.66 -25.22 5.06
N HIS A 42 5.58 -23.95 5.46
CA HIS A 42 6.75 -23.17 5.84
C HIS A 42 7.31 -23.71 7.15
N ASP A 43 8.44 -24.39 7.03
CA ASP A 43 9.21 -24.92 8.16
C ASP A 43 9.79 -23.75 8.97
N SER A 44 9.23 -23.50 10.15
CA SER A 44 9.66 -22.48 11.11
C SER A 44 11.08 -22.71 11.64
N ARG A 45 11.70 -23.85 11.32
CA ARG A 45 13.10 -24.15 11.66
C ARG A 45 14.11 -23.58 10.66
N ARG A 46 13.66 -22.93 9.58
CA ARG A 46 14.57 -22.35 8.59
C ARG A 46 15.26 -21.11 9.17
N PRO A 47 16.59 -21.02 9.07
CA PRO A 47 17.31 -19.83 9.49
C PRO A 47 16.83 -18.62 8.68
N ILE A 48 16.96 -17.43 9.28
CA ILE A 48 16.62 -16.16 8.63
C ILE A 48 17.39 -16.04 7.31
N SER A 49 16.68 -15.68 6.24
CA SER A 49 17.32 -15.48 4.94
C SER A 49 18.33 -14.34 5.00
N ALA A 50 19.45 -14.47 4.28
CA ALA A 50 20.50 -13.43 4.26
C ALA A 50 19.95 -12.06 3.82
N LYS A 51 18.91 -12.03 2.98
CA LYS A 51 18.23 -10.79 2.57
C LYS A 51 17.52 -10.14 3.75
N VAL A 52 16.70 -10.89 4.48
CA VAL A 52 15.96 -10.38 5.65
C VAL A 52 16.92 -9.94 6.75
N GLN A 53 17.98 -10.72 6.99
CA GLN A 53 19.01 -10.37 7.96
C GLN A 53 19.71 -9.04 7.63
N ARG A 54 20.05 -8.81 6.36
CA ARG A 54 20.60 -7.52 5.91
C ARG A 54 19.62 -6.36 6.15
N LEU A 55 18.34 -6.55 5.89
CA LEU A 55 17.32 -5.52 6.10
C LEU A 55 17.15 -5.20 7.60
N LEU A 56 17.09 -6.21 8.45
CA LEU A 56 17.07 -6.03 9.91
C LEU A 56 18.28 -5.21 10.39
N THR A 57 19.49 -5.54 9.93
CA THR A 57 20.69 -4.78 10.30
C THR A 57 20.68 -3.36 9.76
N THR A 58 20.25 -3.16 8.51
CA THR A 58 20.22 -1.84 7.86
C THR A 58 19.29 -0.88 8.59
N TYR A 59 18.12 -1.36 8.97
CA TYR A 59 17.12 -0.58 9.69
C TYR A 59 17.27 -0.64 11.21
N ARG A 60 18.32 -1.32 11.72
CA ARG A 60 18.57 -1.53 13.16
C ARG A 60 17.34 -2.09 13.89
N LEU A 61 16.63 -3.00 13.24
CA LEU A 61 15.47 -3.67 13.81
C LEU A 61 15.93 -4.85 14.65
N GLU A 62 15.51 -4.87 15.92
CA GLU A 62 15.83 -5.94 16.85
C GLU A 62 14.92 -7.15 16.59
N CYS A 63 15.52 -8.34 16.54
CA CYS A 63 14.84 -9.59 16.26
C CYS A 63 15.62 -10.72 16.93
N GLU A 64 15.46 -10.85 18.25
CA GLU A 64 16.16 -11.86 19.05
C GLU A 64 15.39 -13.18 19.04
N GLY A 65 16.06 -14.27 18.65
CA GLY A 65 15.46 -15.61 18.65
C GLY A 65 14.30 -15.81 17.67
N CYS A 66 14.08 -14.84 16.77
CA CYS A 66 12.98 -14.86 15.84
C CYS A 66 13.21 -15.85 14.70
N ASP A 67 12.11 -16.45 14.22
CA ASP A 67 12.16 -17.26 13.01
C ASP A 67 12.17 -16.37 11.74
N ASN A 68 12.42 -16.98 10.57
CA ASN A 68 12.47 -16.22 9.33
C ASN A 68 11.15 -15.48 9.01
N ASN A 69 10.00 -16.01 9.43
CA ASN A 69 8.69 -15.39 9.16
C ASN A 69 8.46 -14.18 10.06
N GLU A 70 8.80 -14.30 11.34
CA GLU A 70 8.76 -13.22 12.31
C GLU A 70 9.68 -12.08 11.87
N ALA A 71 10.92 -12.41 11.50
CA ALA A 71 11.88 -11.45 10.94
C ALA A 71 11.34 -10.75 9.68
N THR A 72 10.72 -11.51 8.77
CA THR A 72 10.13 -10.96 7.55
C THR A 72 8.95 -10.04 7.86
N ARG A 73 8.10 -10.42 8.82
CA ARG A 73 6.94 -9.63 9.24
C ARG A 73 7.37 -8.29 9.84
N ILE A 74 8.39 -8.29 10.71
CA ILE A 74 8.95 -7.07 11.31
C ILE A 74 9.47 -6.11 10.23
N VAL A 75 10.25 -6.62 9.27
CA VAL A 75 10.76 -5.81 8.17
C VAL A 75 9.63 -5.24 7.32
N ASN A 76 8.63 -6.05 6.98
CA ASN A 76 7.50 -5.61 6.16
C ASN A 76 6.64 -4.55 6.87
N GLU A 77 6.41 -4.71 8.17
CA GLU A 77 5.67 -3.74 8.98
C GLU A 77 6.41 -2.39 9.04
N PHE A 78 7.73 -2.42 9.23
CA PHE A 78 8.56 -1.23 9.20
C PHE A 78 8.46 -0.51 7.85
N VAL A 79 8.62 -1.24 6.73
CA VAL A 79 8.52 -0.66 5.39
C VAL A 79 7.15 -0.05 5.12
N ARG A 80 6.07 -0.74 5.49
CA ARG A 80 4.69 -0.23 5.33
C ARG A 80 4.46 1.05 6.13
N THR A 81 5.01 1.12 7.32
CA THR A 81 4.87 2.30 8.18
C THR A 81 5.66 3.48 7.61
N ALA A 82 6.90 3.25 7.20
CA ALA A 82 7.74 4.27 6.57
C ALA A 82 7.14 4.80 5.27
N GLN A 83 6.56 3.93 4.44
CA GLN A 83 5.86 4.35 3.21
C GLN A 83 4.65 5.23 3.53
N ARG A 84 3.82 4.84 4.50
CA ARG A 84 2.66 5.63 4.91
C ARG A 84 3.06 6.99 5.47
N GLU A 85 4.15 7.06 6.25
CA GLU A 85 4.66 8.34 6.77
C GLU A 85 5.15 9.25 5.64
N ALA A 86 5.86 8.68 4.66
CA ALA A 86 6.31 9.42 3.49
C ALA A 86 5.14 9.98 2.65
N GLU A 87 4.11 9.16 2.40
CA GLU A 87 2.90 9.59 1.69
C GLU A 87 2.19 10.73 2.42
N LEU A 88 2.01 10.62 3.74
CA LEU A 88 1.40 11.68 4.55
C LEU A 88 2.23 12.97 4.53
N GLU A 89 3.56 12.87 4.49
CA GLU A 89 4.43 14.04 4.40
C GLU A 89 4.32 14.73 3.03
N GLU A 90 4.24 13.96 1.94
CA GLU A 90 3.99 14.50 0.60
C GLU A 90 2.62 15.18 0.50
N GLU A 91 1.56 14.57 1.03
CA GLU A 91 0.23 15.20 1.08
C GLU A 91 0.26 16.52 1.85
N ARG A 92 0.94 16.56 3.00
CA ARG A 92 1.10 17.80 3.78
C ARG A 92 1.85 18.88 3.01
N LYS A 93 2.92 18.52 2.29
CA LYS A 93 3.68 19.45 1.43
C LYS A 93 2.79 19.99 0.32
N ALA A 94 2.05 19.13 -0.37
CA ALA A 94 1.14 19.53 -1.45
C ALA A 94 0.03 20.47 -0.95
N ILE A 95 -0.51 20.23 0.25
CA ILE A 95 -1.50 21.13 0.88
C ILE A 95 -0.85 22.49 1.19
N MET A 96 0.33 22.50 1.82
CA MET A 96 1.06 23.72 2.16
C MET A 96 1.40 24.54 0.91
N GLU A 97 1.87 23.91 -0.16
CA GLU A 97 2.16 24.58 -1.44
C GLU A 97 0.90 25.21 -2.03
N LYS A 98 -0.24 24.50 -2.03
CA LYS A 98 -1.52 25.07 -2.47
C LYS A 98 -1.94 26.28 -1.63
N TRP A 99 -1.74 26.24 -0.31
CA TRP A 99 -2.04 27.36 0.57
C TRP A 99 -1.14 28.57 0.32
N LEU A 100 0.18 28.34 0.18
CA LEU A 100 1.15 29.39 -0.12
C LEU A 100 0.89 30.03 -1.49
N ALA A 101 0.55 29.23 -2.50
CA ALA A 101 0.20 29.72 -3.84
C ALA A 101 -1.08 30.57 -3.86
N ARG A 102 -1.95 30.45 -2.84
CA ARG A 102 -3.20 31.23 -2.72
C ARG A 102 -3.04 32.53 -1.93
N LEU A 103 -1.95 32.65 -1.16
CA LEU A 103 -1.62 33.83 -0.35
C LEU A 103 -0.75 34.85 -1.11
N ASN A 104 -0.02 34.39 -2.13
CA ASN A 104 0.65 35.23 -3.11
C ASN A 104 -0.29 35.62 -4.26
#